data_AF-A0A7C1NLV9-F1
#
_entry.id   AF-A0A7C1NLV9-F1
#
_cell.length_a   1.000
_cell.length_b   1.000
_cell.length_c   1.000
_cell.angle_alpha   90.00
_cell.angle_beta   90.00
_cell.angle_gamma   90.00
#
_symmetry.space_group_name_H-M   'P 1'
#
loop_
_entity.id
_entity.type
_entity.pdbx_description
1 polymer ?
#
loop_
_entity_poly.entity_id
_entity_poly.type
_entity_poly.pdbx_seq_one_letter_code
_entity_poly.pdbx_strand_id
1 'polypeptide(L)'
;MPKVTAKVLKTKVEDGKLMAVLQFNQKLPQVGELVNCKWGSVRSLPQNSLYWVYLTWVINEGGLKNQGHFDPYALHLNLKQHFIAEKIFDKGFFKAIEEATTTDLTKQEFGEYFDKIDQFLNAFFEINTQPFWDNYRDEFSTSQFQ
;
A
#
# COMPACT_ATOMS: atom_id res chain seq x y z
N MET A 1 24.85 -2.98 11.21
CA MET A 1 23.51 -2.82 10.62
C MET A 1 23.67 -2.71 9.10
N PRO A 2 22.92 -3.46 8.28
CA PRO A 2 22.97 -3.32 6.82
C PRO A 2 22.55 -1.91 6.42
N LYS A 3 23.36 -1.21 5.62
CA LYS A 3 23.09 0.18 5.20
C LYS A 3 22.09 0.28 4.04
N VAL A 4 21.92 -0.81 3.29
CA VAL A 4 21.11 -0.85 2.07
C VAL A 4 19.98 -1.85 2.24
N THR A 5 18.75 -1.37 2.01
CA THR A 5 17.55 -2.22 1.95
C THR A 5 17.11 -2.30 0.50
N ALA A 6 16.74 -3.51 0.05
CA ALA A 6 16.21 -3.75 -1.28
C ALA A 6 14.90 -4.53 -1.21
N LYS A 7 14.04 -4.34 -2.21
CA LYS A 7 12.78 -5.06 -2.35
C LYS A 7 12.91 -6.07 -3.48
N VAL A 8 12.55 -7.33 -3.23
CA VAL A 8 12.54 -8.38 -4.25
C VAL A 8 11.30 -8.20 -5.12
N LEU A 9 11.48 -7.89 -6.40
CA LEU A 9 10.37 -7.68 -7.35
C LEU A 9 9.93 -8.98 -8.02
N LYS A 10 10.90 -9.75 -8.49
CA LYS A 10 10.69 -11.00 -9.22
C LYS A 10 11.84 -11.96 -8.93
N THR A 11 11.53 -13.24 -8.91
CA THR A 11 12.53 -14.30 -8.84
C THR A 11 12.37 -15.27 -9.99
N LYS A 12 13.48 -15.76 -10.52
CA LYS A 12 13.55 -16.81 -11.53
C LYS A 12 14.62 -17.81 -11.10
N VAL A 13 14.36 -19.09 -11.28
CA VAL A 13 15.41 -20.11 -11.16
C VAL A 13 15.98 -20.34 -12.55
N GLU A 14 17.28 -20.17 -12.71
CA GLU A 14 18.01 -20.36 -13.96
C GLU A 14 19.34 -21.05 -13.64
N ASP A 15 19.63 -22.14 -14.33
CA ASP A 15 20.83 -22.98 -14.12
C ASP A 15 21.07 -23.38 -12.65
N GLY A 16 20.00 -23.73 -11.92
CA GLY A 16 20.07 -24.11 -10.52
C GLY A 16 20.36 -22.96 -9.54
N LYS A 17 20.39 -21.71 -10.04
CA LYS A 17 20.59 -20.50 -9.24
C LYS A 17 19.30 -19.71 -9.12
N LEU A 18 19.03 -19.19 -7.93
CA LEU A 18 17.93 -18.26 -7.69
C LEU A 18 18.37 -16.85 -8.07
N MET A 19 17.82 -16.34 -9.17
CA MET A 19 18.02 -14.97 -9.64
C MET A 19 16.88 -14.11 -9.11
N ALA A 20 17.18 -12.93 -8.57
CA ALA A 20 16.20 -11.98 -8.06
C ALA A 20 16.42 -10.60 -8.66
N VAL A 21 15.33 -9.99 -9.14
CA VAL A 21 15.32 -8.56 -9.53
C VAL A 21 15.04 -7.76 -8.27
N LEU A 22 15.99 -6.89 -7.91
CA LEU A 22 15.92 -6.07 -6.71
C LEU A 22 15.65 -4.61 -7.07
N GLN A 23 14.73 -3.97 -6.33
CA GLN A 23 14.58 -2.51 -6.32
C GLN A 23 15.27 -1.95 -5.09
N PHE A 24 16.19 -1.00 -5.29
CA PHE A 24 16.89 -0.33 -4.21
C PHE A 24 16.24 1.02 -3.92
N ASN A 25 16.14 1.37 -2.64
CA ASN A 25 15.44 2.60 -2.24
C ASN A 25 16.26 3.87 -2.48
N GLN A 26 17.61 3.79 -2.49
CA GLN A 26 18.46 5.00 -2.50
C GLN A 26 19.81 4.86 -3.22
N LYS A 27 20.50 3.71 -3.11
CA LYS A 27 21.83 3.51 -3.71
C LYS A 27 22.05 2.06 -4.13
N LEU A 28 22.70 1.86 -5.27
CA LEU A 28 23.20 0.55 -5.67
C LEU A 28 24.31 0.10 -4.70
N PRO A 29 24.20 -1.10 -4.12
CA PRO A 29 25.21 -1.63 -3.20
C PRO A 29 26.52 -1.90 -3.96
N GLN A 30 27.65 -1.82 -3.25
CA GLN A 30 28.93 -2.24 -3.82
C GLN A 30 29.04 -3.78 -3.83
N VAL A 31 29.90 -4.30 -4.70
CA VAL A 31 30.18 -5.74 -4.76
C VAL A 31 30.69 -6.20 -3.39
N GLY A 32 30.03 -7.20 -2.80
CA GLY A 32 30.36 -7.74 -1.48
C GLY A 32 29.60 -7.11 -0.31
N GLU A 33 28.76 -6.09 -0.53
CA GLU A 33 27.97 -5.47 0.52
C GLU A 33 26.73 -6.32 0.89
N LEU A 34 26.47 -6.48 2.19
CA LEU A 34 25.28 -7.18 2.69
C LEU A 34 24.05 -6.27 2.56
N VAL A 35 23.08 -6.72 1.76
CA VAL A 35 21.81 -6.04 1.52
C VAL A 35 20.71 -6.73 2.31
N ASN A 36 19.89 -5.96 3.03
CA ASN A 36 18.68 -6.50 3.63
C ASN A 36 17.56 -6.55 2.59
N CYS A 37 17.14 -7.75 2.20
CA CYS A 37 16.09 -7.94 1.20
C CYS A 37 14.73 -8.11 1.87
N LYS A 38 13.80 -7.20 1.57
CA LYS A 38 12.39 -7.38 1.88
C LYS A 38 11.72 -8.21 0.79
N TRP A 39 11.20 -9.35 1.19
CA TRP A 39 10.45 -10.26 0.34
C TRP A 39 8.97 -9.86 0.34
N GLY A 40 8.37 -9.81 -0.85
CA GLY A 40 6.94 -9.49 -1.00
C GLY A 40 6.67 -8.85 -2.35
N SER A 41 5.60 -9.29 -3.02
CA SER A 41 5.17 -8.70 -4.28
C SER A 41 4.82 -7.21 -4.08
N VAL A 42 5.20 -6.40 -5.06
CA VAL A 42 4.61 -5.06 -5.27
C VAL A 42 3.09 -5.22 -5.28
N ARG A 43 2.33 -4.23 -4.78
CA ARG A 43 0.86 -4.22 -4.88
C ARG A 43 0.43 -4.75 -6.24
N SER A 44 -0.51 -5.69 -6.25
CA SER A 44 -1.08 -6.10 -7.52
C SER A 44 -1.87 -4.92 -8.10
N LEU A 45 -1.77 -4.70 -9.42
CA LEU A 45 -2.58 -3.72 -10.16
C LEU A 45 -4.08 -3.77 -9.75
N PRO A 46 -4.68 -4.97 -9.58
CA PRO A 46 -6.04 -5.10 -9.06
C PRO A 46 -6.26 -4.54 -7.66
N GLN A 47 -5.34 -4.74 -6.70
CA GLN A 47 -5.50 -4.20 -5.35
C GLN A 47 -5.43 -2.68 -5.31
N ASN A 48 -4.54 -2.08 -6.11
CA ASN A 48 -4.48 -0.63 -6.22
C ASN A 48 -5.75 -0.06 -6.87
N SER A 49 -6.24 -0.72 -7.92
CA SER A 49 -7.50 -0.31 -8.56
C SER A 49 -8.68 -0.42 -7.59
N LEU A 50 -8.79 -1.54 -6.86
CA LEU A 50 -9.85 -1.76 -5.89
C LEU A 50 -9.86 -0.68 -4.80
N TYR A 51 -8.68 -0.30 -4.31
CA TYR A 51 -8.55 0.74 -3.31
C TYR A 51 -9.09 2.10 -3.79
N TRP A 52 -8.76 2.52 -5.02
CA TRP A 52 -9.25 3.79 -5.55
C TRP A 52 -10.75 3.78 -5.84
N VAL A 53 -11.25 2.64 -6.33
CA VAL A 53 -12.69 2.42 -6.52
C VAL A 53 -13.40 2.51 -5.17
N TYR A 54 -12.86 1.86 -4.13
CA TYR A 54 -13.39 1.94 -2.77
C TYR A 54 -13.43 3.37 -2.24
N LEU A 55 -12.33 4.13 -2.30
CA LEU A 55 -12.33 5.52 -1.82
C LEU A 55 -13.37 6.39 -2.55
N THR A 56 -13.50 6.19 -3.85
CA THR A 56 -14.49 6.89 -4.67
C THR A 56 -15.91 6.51 -4.25
N TRP A 57 -16.15 5.23 -3.99
CA TRP A 57 -17.42 4.72 -3.50
C TRP A 57 -17.76 5.28 -2.12
N VAL A 58 -16.83 5.26 -1.16
CA VAL A 58 -17.11 5.78 0.18
C VAL A 58 -17.47 7.27 0.13
N ILE A 59 -16.82 8.05 -0.75
CA ILE A 59 -17.17 9.45 -0.99
C ILE A 59 -18.59 9.59 -1.55
N ASN A 60 -18.88 8.93 -2.66
CA ASN A 60 -20.11 9.16 -3.42
C ASN A 60 -21.34 8.47 -2.83
N GLU A 61 -21.17 7.26 -2.31
CA GLU A 61 -22.24 6.37 -1.86
C GLU A 61 -22.17 6.09 -0.36
N GLY A 62 -20.96 5.98 0.21
CA GLY A 62 -20.76 5.77 1.64
C GLY A 62 -21.06 6.98 2.52
N GLY A 63 -21.34 8.16 1.93
CA GLY A 63 -21.79 9.34 2.68
C GLY A 63 -20.66 10.26 3.19
N LEU A 64 -19.40 10.00 2.86
CA LEU A 64 -18.27 10.89 3.19
C LEU A 64 -18.43 12.29 2.57
N LYS A 65 -19.12 12.40 1.43
CA LYS A 65 -19.44 13.67 0.79
C LYS A 65 -20.24 14.62 1.70
N ASN A 66 -21.12 14.08 2.53
CA ASN A 66 -21.90 14.86 3.51
C ASN A 66 -21.04 15.38 4.66
N GLN A 67 -19.86 14.79 4.86
CA GLN A 67 -18.88 15.18 5.88
C GLN A 67 -17.76 16.06 5.32
N GLY A 68 -17.90 16.55 4.09
CA GLY A 68 -16.96 17.49 3.46
C GLY A 68 -15.81 16.86 2.68
N HIS A 69 -15.85 15.54 2.43
CA HIS A 69 -14.84 14.84 1.64
C HIS A 69 -15.32 14.67 0.18
N PHE A 70 -14.64 15.31 -0.77
CA PHE A 70 -15.08 15.35 -2.18
C PHE A 70 -14.09 14.74 -3.16
N ASP A 71 -12.83 14.53 -2.74
CA ASP A 71 -11.76 14.08 -3.61
C ASP A 71 -11.09 12.82 -3.03
N PRO A 72 -11.11 11.68 -3.77
CA PRO A 72 -10.45 10.45 -3.37
C PRO A 72 -8.95 10.65 -3.13
N TYR A 73 -8.29 11.55 -3.87
CA TYR A 73 -6.86 11.80 -3.71
C TYR A 73 -6.55 12.54 -2.39
N ALA A 74 -7.28 13.61 -2.08
CA ALA A 74 -7.19 14.29 -0.79
C ALA A 74 -7.51 13.34 0.38
N LEU A 75 -8.53 12.48 0.24
CA LEU A 75 -8.85 11.45 1.24
C LEU A 75 -7.69 10.47 1.42
N HIS A 76 -7.09 10.00 0.32
CA HIS A 76 -5.90 9.15 0.37
C HIS A 76 -4.75 9.81 1.13
N LEU A 77 -4.45 11.08 0.87
CA LEU A 77 -3.39 11.82 1.56
C LEU A 77 -3.63 11.91 3.07
N ASN A 78 -4.86 12.24 3.47
CA ASN A 78 -5.23 12.30 4.90
C ASN A 78 -5.09 10.94 5.59
N LEU A 79 -5.59 9.86 4.96
CA LEU A 79 -5.49 8.50 5.50
C LEU A 79 -4.02 8.03 5.55
N LYS A 80 -3.24 8.37 4.53
CA LYS A 80 -1.79 8.10 4.49
C LYS A 80 -1.09 8.77 5.66
N GLN A 81 -1.35 10.04 5.91
CA GLN A 81 -0.79 10.79 7.05
C GLN A 81 -1.23 10.18 8.39
N HIS A 82 -2.48 9.73 8.49
CA HIS A 82 -3.02 9.16 9.73
C HIS A 82 -2.41 7.80 10.08
N PHE A 83 -2.24 6.91 9.09
CA PHE A 83 -1.83 5.53 9.33
C PHE A 83 -0.36 5.24 9.07
N ILE A 84 0.30 6.05 8.25
CA ILE A 84 1.71 5.88 7.92
C ILE A 84 2.49 7.01 8.57
N ALA A 85 2.99 6.72 9.78
CA ALA A 85 3.87 7.63 10.49
C ALA A 85 5.06 8.02 9.63
N GLU A 86 5.38 9.31 9.62
CA GLU A 86 6.57 9.85 8.98
C GLU A 86 7.81 9.13 9.50
N LYS A 87 8.65 8.63 8.58
CA LYS A 87 9.96 8.12 8.98
C LYS A 87 10.88 9.31 9.15
N ILE A 88 11.11 9.69 10.41
CA ILE A 88 12.13 10.67 10.75
C ILE A 88 13.49 9.98 10.63
N PHE A 89 14.30 10.40 9.66
CA PHE A 89 15.69 9.97 9.56
C PHE A 89 16.60 11.05 10.16
N ASP A 90 17.39 10.67 11.17
CA ASP A 90 18.50 11.50 11.64
C ASP A 90 19.69 11.36 10.66
N LYS A 91 19.86 12.35 9.78
CA LYS A 91 21.06 12.51 8.96
C LYS A 91 21.95 13.59 9.56
N GLY A 92 22.67 13.24 10.63
CA GLY A 92 23.68 14.10 11.25
C GLY A 92 23.09 15.36 11.89
N PHE A 93 23.08 16.48 11.15
CA PHE A 93 22.64 17.80 11.61
C PHE A 93 21.25 18.24 11.10
N PHE A 94 20.61 17.44 10.24
CA PHE A 94 19.26 17.74 9.73
C PHE A 94 18.32 16.55 9.93
N LYS A 95 17.12 16.83 10.46
CA LYS A 95 16.01 15.88 10.45
C LYS A 95 15.35 15.93 9.08
N ALA A 96 15.52 14.86 8.30
CA ALA A 96 14.77 14.69 7.07
C ALA A 96 13.46 13.96 7.39
N ILE A 97 12.34 14.66 7.23
CA ILE A 97 11.01 14.06 7.25
C ILE A 97 10.77 13.52 5.83
N GLU A 98 10.90 12.22 5.64
CA GLU A 98 10.54 11.59 4.37
C GLU A 98 9.06 11.22 4.44
N GLU A 99 8.22 11.81 3.58
CA GLU A 99 6.80 11.45 3.49
C GLU A 99 6.70 9.96 3.18
N ALA A 100 6.25 9.18 4.17
CA ALA A 100 6.24 7.73 4.05
C ALA A 100 5.30 7.31 2.91
N THR A 101 5.85 6.77 1.82
CA THR A 101 5.06 6.50 0.61
C THR A 101 4.29 5.19 0.72
N THR A 102 3.04 5.19 0.25
CA THR A 102 2.21 3.98 0.13
C THR A 102 2.76 3.00 -0.92
N THR A 103 3.62 3.47 -1.82
CA THR A 103 4.37 2.71 -2.83
C THR A 103 5.38 1.73 -2.25
N ASP A 104 5.90 2.00 -1.05
CA ASP A 104 6.90 1.13 -0.42
C ASP A 104 6.27 -0.10 0.23
N LEU A 105 4.97 -0.07 0.52
CA LEU A 105 4.23 -1.17 1.14
C LEU A 105 4.28 -2.43 0.27
N THR A 106 4.50 -3.58 0.91
CA THR A 106 4.28 -4.90 0.31
C THR A 106 2.79 -5.16 0.12
N LYS A 107 2.44 -6.20 -0.65
CA LYS A 107 1.06 -6.66 -0.84
C LYS A 107 0.32 -6.88 0.49
N GLN A 108 0.99 -7.51 1.46
CA GLN A 108 0.42 -7.80 2.78
C GLN A 108 0.27 -6.53 3.60
N GLU A 109 1.34 -5.73 3.72
CA GLU A 109 1.31 -4.45 4.47
C GLU A 109 0.23 -3.50 3.90
N PHE A 110 0.00 -3.55 2.58
CA PHE A 110 -1.09 -2.78 1.98
C PHE A 110 -2.47 -3.34 2.29
N GLY A 111 -2.65 -4.67 2.31
CA GLY A 111 -3.90 -5.29 2.75
C GLY A 111 -4.25 -4.85 4.18
N GLU A 112 -3.29 -4.96 5.09
CA GLU A 112 -3.45 -4.52 6.48
C GLU A 112 -3.74 -3.01 6.60
N TYR A 113 -3.09 -2.19 5.77
CA TYR A 113 -3.37 -0.75 5.69
C TYR A 113 -4.80 -0.48 5.20
N PHE A 114 -5.25 -1.22 4.19
CA PHE A 114 -6.60 -1.06 3.64
C PHE A 114 -7.66 -1.52 4.64
N ASP A 115 -7.45 -2.64 5.33
CA ASP A 115 -8.35 -3.12 6.39
C ASP A 115 -8.46 -2.10 7.54
N LYS A 116 -7.35 -1.46 7.93
CA LYS A 116 -7.36 -0.38 8.93
C LYS A 116 -8.16 0.84 8.48
N ILE A 117 -8.06 1.21 7.20
CA ILE A 117 -8.87 2.28 6.63
C ILE A 117 -10.34 1.91 6.70
N ASP A 118 -10.72 0.70 6.28
CA ASP A 118 -12.11 0.28 6.27
C ASP A 118 -12.71 0.28 7.69
N GLN A 119 -11.97 -0.26 8.67
CA GLN A 119 -12.37 -0.23 10.07
C GLN A 119 -12.50 1.20 10.61
N PHE A 120 -11.56 2.09 10.25
CA PHE A 120 -11.61 3.49 10.67
C PHE A 120 -12.78 4.25 10.04
N LEU A 121 -13.09 4.00 8.77
CA LEU A 121 -14.24 4.62 8.10
C LEU A 121 -15.55 4.15 8.73
N ASN A 122 -15.67 2.87 9.10
CA ASN A 122 -16.82 2.36 9.85
C ASN A 122 -16.92 2.96 11.26
N ALA A 123 -15.81 3.06 11.99
CA ALA A 123 -15.83 3.45 13.40
C ALA A 123 -15.87 4.96 13.63
N PHE A 124 -15.09 5.73 12.87
CA PHE A 124 -14.94 7.17 13.05
C PHE A 124 -15.98 7.97 12.27
N PHE A 125 -16.24 7.57 11.02
CA PHE A 125 -17.21 8.25 10.16
C PHE A 125 -18.61 7.62 10.23
N GLU A 126 -18.77 6.53 10.98
CA GLU A 126 -20.03 5.77 11.12
C GLU A 126 -20.60 5.30 9.75
N ILE A 127 -19.71 4.99 8.80
CA ILE A 127 -20.09 4.59 7.44
C ILE A 127 -20.20 3.09 7.35
N ASN A 128 -21.36 2.58 6.93
CA ASN A 128 -21.50 1.16 6.62
C ASN A 128 -20.86 0.83 5.27
N THR A 129 -19.68 0.20 5.28
CA THR A 129 -18.96 -0.20 4.06
C THR A 129 -19.33 -1.59 3.54
N GLN A 130 -20.15 -2.33 4.29
CA GLN A 130 -20.58 -3.69 3.92
C GLN A 130 -21.20 -3.80 2.51
N PRO A 131 -22.05 -2.85 2.05
CA PRO A 131 -22.65 -2.94 0.72
C PRO A 131 -21.63 -2.96 -0.43
N PHE A 132 -20.50 -2.25 -0.27
CA PHE A 132 -19.42 -2.29 -1.23
C PHE A 132 -18.82 -3.70 -1.34
N TRP A 133 -18.56 -4.32 -0.19
CA TRP A 133 -17.95 -5.64 -0.12
C TRP A 133 -18.88 -6.77 -0.57
N ASP A 134 -20.19 -6.62 -0.32
CA ASP A 134 -21.22 -7.52 -0.84
C ASP A 134 -21.21 -7.51 -2.39
N ASN A 135 -21.31 -6.32 -3.00
CA ASN A 135 -21.27 -6.17 -4.46
C ASN A 135 -19.97 -6.70 -5.06
N TYR A 136 -18.83 -6.39 -4.44
CA TYR A 136 -17.53 -6.87 -4.90
C TYR A 136 -17.45 -8.40 -4.90
N ARG A 137 -18.00 -9.08 -3.87
CA ARG A 137 -18.03 -10.55 -3.81
C ARG A 137 -18.92 -11.15 -4.89
N ASP A 138 -20.08 -10.54 -5.13
CA ASP A 138 -21.02 -11.02 -6.15
C ASP A 138 -20.40 -10.92 -7.55
N GLU A 139 -19.76 -9.79 -7.87
CA GLU A 139 -19.04 -9.62 -9.15
C GLU A 139 -17.87 -10.60 -9.31
N PHE A 140 -17.12 -10.87 -8.25
CA PHE A 140 -16.00 -11.83 -8.28
C PHE A 140 -16.45 -13.29 -8.37
N SER A 141 -17.58 -13.64 -7.75
CA SER A 141 -18.14 -14.99 -7.83
C SER A 141 -18.73 -15.29 -9.22
N THR A 142 -19.28 -14.27 -9.87
CA THR A 142 -19.88 -14.38 -11.22
C THR A 142 -18.82 -14.45 -12.31
N SER A 143 -17.66 -13.80 -12.13
CA SER A 143 -16.55 -13.81 -13.08
C SER A 143 -15.70 -15.10 -13.09
N GLN A 144 -15.97 -16.06 -12.20
CA GLN A 144 -15.36 -17.41 -12.26
C GLN A 144 -16.16 -18.41 -13.12
N PHE A 145 -17.25 -17.99 -13.75
CA PHE A 145 -18.11 -18.84 -14.60
C PHE A 145 -18.22 -18.36 -16.06
N GLN A 146 -17.30 -17.50 -16.53
CA GLN A 146 -17.14 -17.12 -17.93
C GLN A 146 -15.73 -17.46 -18.42
#